data_AF-A0A6G3QJM0-F1
#
_entry.id   AF-A0A6G3QJM0-F1
#
_cell.length_a   1.000
_cell.length_b   1.000
_cell.length_c   1.000
_cell.angle_alpha   90.00
_cell.angle_beta   90.00
_cell.angle_gamma   90.00
#
_symmetry.space_group_name_H-M   'P 1'
#
loop_
_entity.id
_entity.type
_entity.pdbx_description
1 polymer ?
#
loop_
_entity_poly.entity_id
_entity_poly.type
_entity_poly.pdbx_seq_one_letter_code
_entity_poly.pdbx_strand_id
1 'polypeptide(L)'
;MAAREYSAEISVIRAASGGIGALAGGGEHMVSDFEAGVAETVGWWGDEGGDDLFADRMGEQCRKEEAQVIETATSITGFVNALFDAVDQEADHVQRPQTLAMDDIDAQSLQSEERR
;
A
#
# COMPACT_ATOMS: atom_id res chain seq x y z
N MET A 1 -32.53 -9.88 -10.16
CA MET A 1 -31.48 -10.83 -9.71
C MET A 1 -30.10 -10.19 -9.59
N ALA A 2 -29.73 -9.23 -10.46
CA ALA A 2 -28.42 -8.56 -10.48
C ALA A 2 -27.97 -7.85 -9.18
N ALA A 3 -28.88 -7.25 -8.40
CA ALA A 3 -28.48 -6.46 -7.22
C ALA A 3 -27.83 -7.28 -6.09
N ARG A 4 -28.16 -8.57 -5.97
CA ARG A 4 -27.57 -9.47 -4.95
C ARG A 4 -26.17 -9.94 -5.34
N GLU A 5 -25.96 -10.30 -6.61
CA GLU A 5 -24.65 -10.66 -7.15
C GLU A 5 -23.67 -9.49 -7.04
N TYR A 6 -24.10 -8.29 -7.43
CA TYR A 6 -23.26 -7.08 -7.35
C TYR A 6 -22.85 -6.72 -5.91
N SER A 7 -23.76 -6.87 -4.93
CA SER A 7 -23.43 -6.61 -3.51
C SER A 7 -22.41 -7.61 -2.94
N ALA A 8 -22.42 -8.85 -3.43
CA ALA A 8 -21.50 -9.89 -3.00
C ALA A 8 -20.09 -9.61 -3.55
N GLU A 9 -19.97 -9.16 -4.81
CA GLU A 9 -18.69 -8.78 -5.41
C GLU A 9 -18.02 -7.60 -4.66
N ILE A 10 -18.79 -6.56 -4.29
CA ILE A 10 -18.28 -5.43 -3.49
C ILE A 10 -17.81 -5.90 -2.10
N SER A 11 -18.53 -6.83 -1.46
CA SER A 11 -18.13 -7.35 -0.15
C SER A 11 -16.83 -8.16 -0.20
N VAL A 12 -16.58 -8.87 -1.29
CA VAL A 12 -15.33 -9.63 -1.51
C VAL A 12 -14.17 -8.69 -1.76
N ILE A 13 -14.36 -7.63 -2.55
CA ILE A 13 -13.36 -6.57 -2.78
C ILE A 13 -13.01 -5.86 -1.47
N ARG A 14 -14.01 -5.54 -0.63
CA ARG A 14 -13.79 -4.94 0.70
C ARG A 14 -13.07 -5.87 1.69
N ALA A 15 -13.34 -7.18 1.62
CA ALA A 15 -12.63 -8.14 2.46
C ALA A 15 -11.17 -8.31 2.02
N ALA A 16 -10.93 -8.38 0.71
CA ALA A 16 -9.57 -8.46 0.14
C ALA A 16 -8.73 -7.21 0.48
N SER A 17 -9.32 -6.01 0.40
CA SER A 17 -8.64 -4.75 0.75
C SER A 17 -8.22 -4.68 2.22
N GLY A 18 -8.92 -5.35 3.15
CA GLY A 18 -8.46 -5.47 4.55
C GLY A 18 -7.14 -6.23 4.71
N GLY A 19 -6.94 -7.30 3.93
CA GLY A 19 -5.68 -8.07 3.91
C GLY A 19 -4.54 -7.30 3.26
N ILE A 20 -4.84 -6.53 2.22
CA ILE A 20 -3.88 -5.63 1.58
C ILE A 20 -3.53 -4.50 2.57
N GLY A 21 -4.50 -3.99 3.36
CA GLY A 21 -4.33 -2.96 4.41
C GLY A 21 -3.25 -3.30 5.43
N ALA A 22 -3.27 -4.54 5.90
CA ALA A 22 -2.27 -5.06 6.83
C ALA A 22 -0.88 -5.19 6.18
N LEU A 23 -0.81 -5.52 4.89
CA LEU A 23 0.45 -5.58 4.14
C LEU A 23 1.08 -4.20 3.94
N ALA A 24 0.28 -3.16 3.66
CA ALA A 24 0.78 -1.78 3.58
C ALA A 24 1.30 -1.27 4.92
N GLY A 25 0.53 -1.44 6.01
CA GLY A 25 0.98 -1.03 7.34
C GLY A 25 2.26 -1.74 7.76
N GLY A 26 2.44 -3.02 7.40
CA GLY A 26 3.71 -3.73 7.60
C GLY A 26 4.85 -3.22 6.71
N GLY A 27 4.55 -2.81 5.47
CA GLY A 27 5.53 -2.28 4.51
C GLY A 27 6.06 -0.89 4.86
N GLU A 28 5.26 -0.03 5.50
CA GLU A 28 5.67 1.32 5.93
C GLU A 28 6.76 1.30 6.99
N HIS A 29 6.76 0.30 7.87
CA HIS A 29 7.74 0.17 8.95
C HIS A 29 8.95 -0.70 8.57
N MET A 30 8.82 -1.55 7.55
CA MET A 30 9.83 -2.55 7.18
C MET A 30 11.20 -1.95 6.87
N VAL A 31 11.27 -0.85 6.13
CA VAL A 31 12.55 -0.19 5.81
C VAL A 31 13.16 0.44 7.06
N SER A 32 12.36 1.17 7.84
CA SER A 32 12.84 1.83 9.06
C SER A 32 13.33 0.82 10.11
N ASP A 33 12.63 -0.30 10.29
CA ASP A 33 13.02 -1.35 11.24
C ASP A 33 14.29 -2.05 10.77
N PHE A 34 14.42 -2.28 9.46
CA PHE A 34 15.64 -2.85 8.88
C PHE A 34 16.84 -1.92 9.05
N GLU A 35 16.72 -0.63 8.73
CA GLU A 35 17.77 0.38 8.92
C GLU A 35 18.19 0.49 10.39
N ALA A 36 17.23 0.47 11.33
CA ALA A 36 17.52 0.47 12.75
C ALA A 36 18.32 -0.77 13.18
N GLY A 37 17.92 -1.97 12.72
CA GLY A 37 18.64 -3.20 13.00
C GLY A 37 20.04 -3.24 12.38
N VAL A 38 20.20 -2.72 11.16
CA VAL A 38 21.53 -2.59 10.54
C VAL A 38 22.39 -1.66 11.38
N ALA A 39 21.90 -0.48 11.77
CA ALA A 39 22.63 0.49 12.57
C ALA A 39 23.13 -0.09 13.92
N GLU A 40 22.36 -0.97 14.56
CA GLU A 40 22.78 -1.66 15.80
C GLU A 40 23.96 -2.63 15.59
N THR A 41 24.11 -3.13 14.36
CA THR A 41 25.11 -4.16 14.01
C THR A 41 26.32 -3.61 13.26
N VAL A 42 26.32 -2.31 12.89
CA VAL A 42 27.47 -1.63 12.29
C VAL A 42 28.68 -1.74 13.24
N GLY A 43 29.80 -2.23 12.70
CA GLY A 43 31.06 -2.40 13.44
C GLY A 43 31.21 -3.72 14.19
N TRP A 44 30.20 -4.62 14.17
CA TRP A 44 30.33 -5.95 14.81
C TRP A 44 31.41 -6.84 14.16
N TRP A 45 31.78 -6.52 12.92
CA TRP A 45 32.76 -7.25 12.11
C TRP A 45 34.18 -6.66 12.18
N GLY A 46 34.38 -5.58 12.94
CA GLY A 46 35.63 -4.82 13.01
C GLY A 46 35.49 -3.37 12.51
N ASP A 47 36.58 -2.61 12.59
CA ASP A 47 36.64 -1.20 12.19
C ASP A 47 37.05 -1.07 10.71
N GLU A 48 36.12 -0.59 9.87
CA GLU A 48 36.41 -0.20 8.49
C GLU A 48 37.34 1.01 8.42
N GLY A 49 38.30 0.99 7.49
CA GLY A 49 39.32 2.02 7.30
C GLY A 49 40.52 1.91 8.25
N GLY A 50 40.61 0.82 9.02
CA GLY A 50 41.73 0.47 9.88
C GLY A 50 42.65 -0.62 9.28
N ASP A 51 43.32 -1.36 10.15
CA ASP A 51 44.19 -2.49 9.75
C ASP A 51 43.40 -3.80 9.53
N ASP A 52 42.07 -3.76 9.63
CA ASP A 52 41.20 -4.92 9.52
C ASP A 52 40.71 -5.14 8.08
N LEU A 53 41.51 -5.89 7.32
CA LEU A 53 41.19 -6.28 5.94
C LEU A 53 39.90 -7.10 5.81
N PHE A 54 39.42 -7.75 6.87
CA PHE A 54 38.15 -8.47 6.84
C PHE A 54 36.99 -7.48 6.92
N ALA A 55 37.04 -6.53 7.87
CA ALA A 55 36.04 -5.47 8.01
C ALA A 55 35.89 -4.66 6.71
N ASP A 56 37.00 -4.23 6.11
CA ASP A 56 36.99 -3.48 4.84
C ASP A 56 36.33 -4.24 3.70
N ARG A 57 36.56 -5.56 3.64
CA ARG A 57 36.02 -6.40 2.57
C ARG A 57 34.53 -6.70 2.76
N MET A 58 34.10 -6.86 4.01
CA MET A 58 32.70 -7.10 4.35
C MET A 58 31.87 -5.82 4.24
N GLY A 59 32.43 -4.65 4.58
CA GLY A 59 31.72 -3.38 4.59
C GLY A 59 31.07 -3.01 3.25
N GLU A 60 31.83 -3.15 2.15
CA GLU A 60 31.29 -2.90 0.80
C GLU A 60 30.13 -3.84 0.46
N GLN A 61 30.28 -5.13 0.76
CA GLN A 61 29.24 -6.13 0.51
C GLN A 61 27.99 -5.86 1.36
N CYS A 62 28.15 -5.58 2.65
CA CYS A 62 27.05 -5.28 3.56
C CYS A 62 26.24 -4.05 3.10
N ARG A 63 26.90 -2.94 2.73
CA ARG A 63 26.22 -1.75 2.20
C ARG A 63 25.45 -2.04 0.91
N LYS A 64 26.02 -2.88 0.04
CA LYS A 64 25.37 -3.26 -1.22
C LYS A 64 24.12 -4.12 -0.96
N GLU A 65 24.22 -5.09 -0.06
CA GLU A 65 23.09 -5.95 0.32
C GLU A 65 22.01 -5.14 1.03
N GLU A 66 22.39 -4.23 1.92
CA GLU A 66 21.48 -3.27 2.58
C GLU A 66 20.70 -2.46 1.55
N ALA A 67 21.38 -1.83 0.60
CA ALA A 67 20.74 -1.05 -0.47
C ALA A 67 19.77 -1.92 -1.30
N GLN A 68 20.14 -3.16 -1.59
CA GLN A 68 19.30 -4.08 -2.36
C GLN A 68 18.04 -4.52 -1.60
N VAL A 69 18.13 -4.73 -0.28
CA VAL A 69 16.98 -5.02 0.58
C VAL A 69 16.03 -3.82 0.62
N ILE A 70 16.56 -2.61 0.82
CA ILE A 70 15.76 -1.37 0.86
C ILE A 70 15.05 -1.14 -0.48
N GLU A 71 15.74 -1.31 -1.60
CA GLU A 71 15.15 -1.20 -2.94
C GLU A 71 14.01 -2.20 -3.14
N THR A 72 14.23 -3.46 -2.75
CA THR A 72 13.23 -4.52 -2.88
C THR A 72 11.99 -4.22 -2.02
N ALA A 73 12.18 -3.84 -0.76
CA ALA A 73 11.10 -3.50 0.15
C ALA A 73 10.29 -2.30 -0.40
N THR A 74 10.97 -1.26 -0.87
CA THR A 74 10.33 -0.07 -1.47
C THR A 74 9.53 -0.44 -2.71
N SER A 75 10.06 -1.30 -3.58
CA SER A 75 9.35 -1.76 -4.78
C SER A 75 8.10 -2.57 -4.44
N ILE A 76 8.15 -3.44 -3.43
CA ILE A 76 7.00 -4.23 -2.99
C ILE A 76 5.92 -3.30 -2.42
N THR A 77 6.29 -2.38 -1.53
CA THR A 77 5.36 -1.39 -0.96
C THR A 77 4.72 -0.54 -2.05
N GLY A 78 5.50 -0.08 -3.03
CA GLY A 78 4.99 0.68 -4.18
C GLY A 78 3.98 -0.11 -5.02
N PHE A 79 4.25 -1.39 -5.28
CA PHE A 79 3.32 -2.27 -5.99
C PHE A 79 2.02 -2.49 -5.21
N VAL A 80 2.10 -2.68 -3.90
CA VAL A 80 0.93 -2.84 -3.02
C VAL A 80 0.08 -1.56 -3.03
N ASN A 81 0.70 -0.38 -2.93
CA ASN A 81 0.00 0.90 -3.02
C ASN A 81 -0.73 1.09 -4.36
N ALA A 82 -0.07 0.75 -5.47
CA ALA A 82 -0.70 0.81 -6.78
C ALA A 82 -1.92 -0.13 -6.91
N LEU A 83 -1.89 -1.29 -6.25
CA LEU A 83 -3.05 -2.19 -6.21
C LEU A 83 -4.22 -1.58 -5.44
N PHE A 84 -3.98 -0.85 -4.36
CA PHE A 84 -5.05 -0.13 -3.65
C PHE A 84 -5.68 0.94 -4.50
N ASP A 85 -4.86 1.80 -5.12
CA ASP A 85 -5.36 2.87 -5.97
C ASP A 85 -6.26 2.32 -7.08
N ALA A 86 -5.89 1.17 -7.66
CA ALA A 86 -6.71 0.49 -8.67
C ALA A 86 -8.04 -0.06 -8.09
N VAL A 87 -8.01 -0.63 -6.89
CA VAL A 87 -9.22 -1.16 -6.22
C VAL A 87 -10.17 -0.04 -5.82
N ASP A 88 -9.65 1.06 -5.28
CA ASP A 88 -10.45 2.22 -4.90
C ASP A 88 -11.06 2.90 -6.13
N GLN A 89 -10.29 3.02 -7.22
CA GLN A 89 -10.81 3.52 -8.49
C GLN A 89 -11.94 2.65 -9.04
N GLU A 90 -11.81 1.33 -8.95
CA GLU A 90 -12.87 0.41 -9.38
C GLU A 90 -14.11 0.51 -8.47
N ALA A 91 -13.91 0.64 -7.15
CA ALA A 91 -15.01 0.85 -6.21
C ALA A 91 -15.79 2.14 -6.51
N ASP A 92 -15.10 3.23 -6.84
CA ASP A 92 -15.71 4.49 -7.25
C ASP A 92 -16.50 4.34 -8.56
N HIS A 93 -15.93 3.67 -9.57
CA HIS A 93 -16.63 3.39 -10.82
C HIS A 93 -17.91 2.57 -10.61
N VAL A 94 -17.85 1.59 -9.70
CA VAL A 94 -18.96 0.72 -9.32
C VAL A 94 -20.07 1.47 -8.60
N GLN A 95 -19.74 2.45 -7.74
CA GLN A 95 -20.72 3.23 -6.97
C GLN A 95 -21.32 4.39 -7.76
N ARG A 96 -20.58 4.97 -8.71
CA ARG A 96 -20.97 6.15 -9.47
C ARG A 96 -22.37 6.09 -10.10
N PRO A 97 -22.84 4.97 -10.71
CA PRO A 97 -24.19 4.90 -11.25
C PRO A 97 -25.28 5.03 -10.18
N GLN A 98 -25.05 4.50 -8.97
CA GLN A 98 -25.99 4.63 -7.85
C GLN A 98 -26.02 6.07 -7.33
N THR A 99 -24.86 6.70 -7.19
CA THR A 99 -24.77 8.12 -6.80
C THR A 99 -25.50 9.01 -7.80
N LEU A 100 -25.25 8.83 -9.10
CA LEU A 100 -25.94 9.59 -10.16
C LEU A 100 -27.46 9.36 -10.15
N ALA A 101 -27.90 8.13 -9.88
CA ALA A 101 -29.33 7.83 -9.78
C ALA A 101 -29.98 8.50 -8.55
N MET A 102 -29.28 8.57 -7.41
CA MET A 102 -29.76 9.27 -6.22
C MET A 102 -29.82 10.79 -6.45
N ASP A 103 -28.78 11.37 -7.06
CA ASP A 103 -28.75 12.80 -7.37
C ASP A 103 -29.90 13.21 -8.31
N ASP A 104 -30.23 12.37 -9.30
CA ASP A 104 -31.34 12.63 -10.23
C ASP A 104 -32.71 12.52 -9.54
N ILE A 105 -32.89 11.57 -8.60
CA ILE A 105 -34.10 11.46 -7.78
C ILE A 105 -34.30 12.71 -6.93
N ASP A 106 -33.25 13.18 -6.26
CA ASP A 106 -33.31 14.37 -5.39
C ASP A 106 -33.61 15.63 -6.21
N ALA A 107 -33.00 15.77 -7.39
CA ALA A 107 -33.28 16.87 -8.31
C ALA A 107 -34.74 16.87 -8.79
N GLN A 108 -35.31 15.70 -9.12
CA GLN A 108 -36.71 15.58 -9.51
C GLN A 108 -37.68 15.86 -8.35
N SER A 109 -37.29 15.50 -7.13
CA SER A 109 -38.07 15.78 -5.92
C SER A 109 -38.18 17.28 -5.65
N LEU A 110 -37.04 18.00 -5.70
CA LEU A 110 -36.99 19.46 -5.57
C LEU A 110 -37.83 20.17 -6.64
N GLN A 111 -37.72 19.75 -7.91
CA GLN A 111 -38.53 20.32 -9.00
C GLN A 111 -40.03 20.02 -8.89
N SER A 112 -40.41 18.98 -8.15
CA SER A 112 -41.81 18.64 -7.90
C SER A 112 -42.39 19.46 -6.74
N GLU A 113 -41.57 19.83 -5.75
CA GLU A 113 -41.95 20.75 -4.67
C GLU A 113 -42.14 22.18 -5.18
N GLU A 114 -41.28 22.67 -6.09
CA GLU A 114 -41.43 24.01 -6.70
C GLU A 114 -42.67 24.14 -7.60
N ARG A 115 -43.22 23.01 -8.10
CA ARG A 115 -44.42 22.99 -8.94
C ARG A 115 -45.74 22.91 -8.16
N ARG A 116 -45.67 22.82 -6.83
CA ARG A 116 -46.83 22.67 -5.94
C ARG A 116 -47.25 23.99 -5.33
#